data_AF-A0A7V9EXS8-F1
#
_entry.id   AF-A0A7V9EXS8-F1
#
_cell.length_a   1.000
_cell.length_b   1.000
_cell.length_c   1.000
_cell.angle_alpha   90.00
_cell.angle_beta   90.00
_cell.angle_gamma   90.00
#
_symmetry.space_group_name_H-M   'P 1'
#
loop_
_entity.id
_entity.type
_entity.pdbx_description
1 polymer ?
#
loop_
_entity_poly.entity_id
_entity_poly.type
_entity_poly.pdbx_seq_one_letter_code
_entity_poly.pdbx_strand_id
1 'polypeptide(L)'
;MPEHLSDETITRRRLQRRQLLWQGVMGAGALAVGPGLLRSLAPSPSSTTHPGPLVPIVAVVPSIVTRAQWGADESLRRDAPDFAPIRRVIVHHTVTANQEPDPAARMRAMYAFHVRGNGWSDIGYNFVVDGSGRIYEGRAAGGGRSDGEDGSGLGVIGAHASGHNTGSVGVAILGTYTDDRATPSDAALDAVTAIAAWKLGPRGIDPVAAGSLIGHRDVVATGCPGNGCHRRLPELRERTRARIAGPVSPPPRRRRRRGRAGGEPARHGGRAALTKR
;
A
#
# COMPACT_ATOMS: atom_id res chain seq x y z
N MET A 1 7.42 25.96 50.27
CA MET A 1 6.23 25.85 49.39
C MET A 1 6.72 25.36 48.03
N PRO A 2 6.73 24.05 47.73
CA PRO A 2 7.13 23.58 46.41
C PRO A 2 5.91 23.62 45.47
N GLU A 3 6.10 24.24 44.31
CA GLU A 3 5.08 24.42 43.28
C GLU A 3 4.63 23.09 42.68
N HIS A 4 3.31 22.90 42.65
CA HIS A 4 2.62 21.71 42.17
C HIS A 4 2.48 21.80 40.63
N LEU A 5 3.39 21.17 39.90
CA LEU A 5 3.25 21.03 38.44
C LEU A 5 2.15 20.02 38.12
N SER A 6 1.22 20.42 37.23
CA SER A 6 0.06 19.60 36.82
C SER A 6 0.47 18.35 36.02
N ASP A 7 -0.37 17.33 36.11
CA ASP A 7 -0.20 15.94 35.61
C ASP A 7 0.08 15.86 34.09
N GLU A 8 -0.30 16.88 33.31
CA GLU A 8 0.02 16.98 31.88
C GLU A 8 1.52 17.18 31.61
N THR A 9 2.25 17.82 32.54
CA THR A 9 3.68 18.15 32.38
C THR A 9 4.57 16.93 32.61
N ILE A 10 4.14 16.02 33.50
CA ILE A 10 4.83 14.77 33.82
C ILE A 10 4.65 13.76 32.67
N THR A 11 3.47 13.74 32.05
CA THR A 11 3.16 12.88 30.90
C THR A 11 3.96 13.28 29.65
N ARG A 12 4.13 14.59 29.38
CA ARG A 12 5.00 15.08 28.29
C ARG A 12 6.48 14.76 28.50
N ARG A 13 6.97 14.77 29.76
CA ARG A 13 8.38 14.44 30.07
C ARG A 13 8.71 12.95 30.00
N ARG A 14 7.73 12.05 30.16
CA ARG A 14 7.94 10.60 30.00
C ARG A 14 7.92 10.14 28.53
N LEU A 15 7.23 10.85 27.65
CA LEU A 15 7.20 10.56 26.20
C LEU A 15 8.47 11.02 25.46
N GLN A 16 9.18 12.03 25.98
CA GLN A 16 10.43 12.52 25.38
C GLN A 16 11.70 11.73 25.75
N ARG A 17 11.62 10.78 26.70
CA ARG A 17 12.80 10.03 27.20
C ARG A 17 12.98 8.61 26.65
N ARG A 18 12.21 8.19 25.65
CA ARG A 18 12.43 6.91 24.93
C ARG A 18 12.55 7.10 23.41
N GLN A 19 13.04 8.27 23.00
CA GLN A 19 13.19 8.68 21.61
C GLN A 19 14.66 8.92 21.20
N LEU A 20 15.59 8.26 21.89
CA LEU A 20 17.01 8.34 21.59
C LEU A 20 17.48 6.96 21.12
N LEU A 21 17.61 6.84 19.79
CA LEU A 21 18.70 6.13 19.09
C LEU A 21 18.38 6.17 17.60
N TRP A 22 18.64 7.32 16.97
CA TRP A 22 19.24 7.42 15.62
C TRP A 22 19.45 8.90 15.26
N GLN A 23 20.63 9.43 15.59
CA GLN A 23 21.15 10.70 15.06
C GLN A 23 22.65 10.57 14.74
N GLY A 24 23.08 11.26 13.68
CA GLY A 24 24.48 11.51 13.25
C GLY A 24 24.86 10.73 11.99
N VAL A 25 25.32 11.32 10.87
CA VAL A 25 26.30 12.40 10.69
C VAL A 25 26.04 13.22 9.41
N MET A 26 26.30 14.53 9.47
CA MET A 26 26.30 15.52 8.37
C MET A 26 27.69 15.65 7.72
N GLY A 27 27.73 15.93 6.41
CA GLY A 27 28.94 16.35 5.69
C GLY A 27 28.60 17.36 4.59
N ALA A 28 29.17 18.56 4.68
CA ALA A 28 28.94 19.71 3.80
C ALA A 28 29.78 19.66 2.52
N GLY A 29 29.29 20.30 1.46
CA GLY A 29 30.05 20.57 0.24
C GLY A 29 29.22 21.36 -0.78
N ALA A 30 29.32 22.70 -0.73
CA ALA A 30 28.84 23.61 -1.76
C ALA A 30 29.91 23.77 -2.85
N LEU A 31 29.52 24.05 -4.10
CA LEU A 31 30.24 24.97 -5.01
C LEU A 31 29.42 25.31 -6.28
N ALA A 32 29.22 26.62 -6.44
CA ALA A 32 29.20 27.48 -7.63
C ALA A 32 28.41 27.15 -8.91
N VAL A 33 27.64 28.17 -9.32
CA VAL A 33 26.85 28.38 -10.54
C VAL A 33 27.72 28.98 -11.66
N GLY A 34 27.46 28.60 -12.92
CA GLY A 34 27.92 29.32 -14.12
C GLY A 34 26.80 29.40 -15.17
N PRO A 35 26.57 30.56 -15.83
CA PRO A 35 25.45 30.75 -16.75
C PRO A 35 25.83 30.41 -18.19
N GLY A 36 24.93 29.74 -18.92
CA GLY A 36 25.05 29.46 -20.34
C GLY A 36 23.70 29.63 -21.04
N LEU A 37 23.68 30.45 -22.08
CA LEU A 37 22.51 31.06 -22.72
C LEU A 37 21.62 30.09 -23.52
N LEU A 38 20.33 30.47 -23.58
CA LEU A 38 19.22 29.80 -24.26
C LEU A 38 19.42 29.66 -25.78
N ARG A 39 18.89 28.56 -26.33
CA ARG A 39 18.32 28.55 -27.67
C ARG A 39 17.03 27.73 -27.69
N SER A 40 15.92 28.46 -27.67
CA SER A 40 14.55 27.94 -27.81
C SER A 40 14.29 27.52 -29.26
N LEU A 41 13.82 26.29 -29.45
CA LEU A 41 13.27 25.80 -30.72
C LEU A 41 11.82 25.39 -30.43
N ALA A 42 10.88 26.19 -30.94
CA ALA A 42 9.46 25.90 -30.84
C ALA A 42 9.07 24.76 -31.80
N PRO A 43 8.32 23.73 -31.36
CA PRO A 43 7.68 22.79 -32.27
C PRO A 43 6.33 23.34 -32.79
N SER A 44 6.11 23.18 -34.10
CA SER A 44 4.85 23.49 -34.78
C SER A 44 3.70 22.55 -34.36
N PRO A 45 2.42 22.99 -34.41
CA PRO A 45 1.29 22.20 -33.94
C PRO A 45 0.66 21.35 -35.07
N SER A 46 0.24 20.12 -34.75
CA SER A 46 -0.91 19.34 -35.29
C SER A 46 -0.70 17.87 -34.86
N SER A 47 -1.61 17.17 -34.17
CA SER A 47 -3.05 17.05 -34.42
C SER A 47 -3.78 16.70 -33.12
N THR A 48 -4.87 17.38 -32.81
CA THR A 48 -5.72 17.12 -31.63
C THR A 48 -6.57 15.88 -31.88
N THR A 49 -6.17 14.72 -31.37
CA THR A 49 -7.08 13.57 -31.23
C THR A 49 -7.99 13.85 -30.03
N HIS A 50 -9.31 13.95 -30.24
CA HIS A 50 -10.26 14.04 -29.14
C HIS A 50 -10.18 12.76 -28.29
N PRO A 51 -9.91 12.85 -26.97
CA PRO A 51 -10.10 11.71 -26.10
C PRO A 51 -11.60 11.42 -26.02
N GLY A 52 -12.00 10.21 -26.40
CA GLY A 52 -13.34 9.69 -26.12
C GLY A 52 -13.66 9.73 -24.63
N PRO A 53 -14.92 9.54 -24.23
CA PRO A 53 -15.35 9.68 -22.85
C PRO A 53 -14.49 8.81 -21.92
N LEU A 54 -13.89 9.45 -20.92
CA LEU A 54 -13.08 8.80 -19.89
C LEU A 54 -13.99 7.84 -19.12
N VAL A 55 -13.85 6.55 -19.40
CA VAL A 55 -14.43 5.50 -18.56
C VAL A 55 -13.73 5.61 -17.21
N PRO A 56 -14.46 5.72 -16.07
CA PRO A 56 -13.83 5.79 -14.77
C PRO A 56 -12.97 4.54 -14.56
N ILE A 57 -11.68 4.76 -14.31
CA ILE A 57 -10.69 3.72 -14.11
C ILE A 57 -11.00 3.07 -12.76
N VAL A 58 -11.66 1.91 -12.79
CA VAL A 58 -11.76 1.06 -11.60
C VAL A 58 -10.36 0.51 -11.34
N ALA A 59 -9.64 1.14 -10.40
CA ALA A 59 -8.34 0.63 -9.99
C ALA A 59 -8.50 -0.82 -9.50
N VAL A 60 -7.75 -1.74 -10.10
CA VAL A 60 -7.78 -3.16 -9.74
C VAL A 60 -7.38 -3.29 -8.27
N VAL A 61 -8.31 -3.77 -7.44
CA VAL A 61 -8.08 -4.04 -6.02
C VAL A 61 -7.00 -5.12 -5.91
N PRO A 62 -5.87 -4.86 -5.22
CA PRO A 62 -4.84 -5.87 -5.04
C PRO A 62 -5.34 -7.05 -4.19
N SER A 63 -4.76 -8.23 -4.38
CA SER A 63 -4.99 -9.36 -3.47
C SER A 63 -4.34 -9.05 -2.12
N ILE A 64 -5.09 -9.20 -1.03
CA ILE A 64 -4.66 -8.86 0.32
C ILE A 64 -4.70 -10.10 1.19
N VAL A 65 -3.59 -10.38 1.87
CA VAL A 65 -3.52 -11.32 2.99
C VAL A 65 -4.20 -10.66 4.18
N THR A 66 -5.41 -11.13 4.50
CA THR A 66 -6.25 -10.54 5.55
C THR A 66 -5.66 -10.80 6.94
N ARG A 67 -6.13 -10.02 7.92
CA ARG A 67 -5.78 -10.22 9.34
C ARG A 67 -6.00 -11.65 9.82
N ALA A 68 -7.13 -12.26 9.45
CA ALA A 68 -7.40 -13.67 9.75
C ALA A 68 -6.38 -14.61 9.08
N GLN A 69 -5.98 -14.35 7.84
CA GLN A 69 -5.04 -15.20 7.09
C GLN A 69 -3.61 -15.16 7.64
N TRP A 70 -3.12 -14.00 8.12
CA TRP A 70 -1.81 -13.93 8.76
C TRP A 70 -1.84 -14.25 10.26
N GLY A 71 -3.02 -14.52 10.81
CA GLY A 71 -3.23 -14.95 12.20
C GLY A 71 -3.15 -13.82 13.21
N ALA A 72 -3.77 -12.69 12.91
CA ALA A 72 -3.90 -11.58 13.85
C ALA A 72 -4.64 -12.02 15.12
N ASP A 73 -4.02 -11.75 16.27
CA ASP A 73 -4.71 -11.87 17.56
C ASP A 73 -5.52 -10.59 17.82
N GLU A 74 -6.78 -10.59 17.38
CA GLU A 74 -7.66 -9.42 17.49
C GLU A 74 -7.94 -9.01 18.94
N SER A 75 -7.66 -9.87 19.93
CA SER A 75 -7.78 -9.52 21.36
C SER A 75 -6.75 -8.48 21.80
N LEU A 76 -5.67 -8.29 21.02
CA LEU A 76 -4.68 -7.23 21.26
C LEU A 76 -5.18 -5.86 20.81
N ARG A 77 -6.12 -5.80 19.87
CA ARG A 77 -6.57 -4.52 19.32
C ARG A 77 -7.29 -3.74 20.40
N ARG A 78 -6.97 -2.46 20.51
CA ARG A 78 -7.65 -1.51 21.38
C ARG A 78 -8.34 -0.46 20.53
N ASP A 79 -9.29 0.24 21.15
CA ASP A 79 -9.98 1.41 20.62
C ASP A 79 -10.73 1.19 19.28
N ALA A 80 -11.60 2.14 18.95
CA ALA A 80 -12.20 2.21 17.62
C ALA A 80 -11.23 2.91 16.65
N PRO A 81 -11.23 2.54 15.36
CA PRO A 81 -10.44 3.24 14.35
C PRO A 81 -11.02 4.63 14.05
N ASP A 82 -10.12 5.59 13.79
CA ASP A 82 -10.46 6.88 13.20
C ASP A 82 -10.21 6.88 11.69
N PHE A 83 -10.91 7.76 10.97
CA PHE A 83 -10.86 7.82 9.51
C PHE A 83 -10.64 9.23 8.98
N ALA A 84 -9.97 9.34 7.83
CA ALA A 84 -9.78 10.60 7.13
C ALA A 84 -9.69 10.42 5.60
N PRO A 85 -9.95 11.47 4.81
CA PRO A 85 -9.74 11.42 3.37
C PRO A 85 -8.27 11.12 3.05
N ILE A 86 -8.03 10.09 2.23
CA ILE A 86 -6.67 9.73 1.79
C ILE A 86 -6.16 10.80 0.83
N ARG A 87 -4.97 11.34 1.13
CA ARG A 87 -4.30 12.38 0.33
C ARG A 87 -2.91 11.98 -0.15
N ARG A 88 -2.30 10.96 0.46
CA ARG A 88 -0.94 10.52 0.13
C ARG A 88 -0.66 9.10 0.59
N VAL A 89 0.42 8.55 0.07
CA VAL A 89 1.04 7.28 0.50
C VAL A 89 2.44 7.58 1.06
N ILE A 90 2.75 7.00 2.21
CA ILE A 90 4.06 7.10 2.85
C ILE A 90 4.68 5.71 2.89
N VAL A 91 5.83 5.54 2.24
CA VAL A 91 6.58 4.29 2.17
C VAL A 91 7.54 4.19 3.36
N HIS A 92 7.53 3.02 3.99
CA HIS A 92 8.38 2.66 5.13
C HIS A 92 9.18 1.40 4.80
N HIS A 93 10.26 1.20 5.54
CA HIS A 93 10.76 -0.14 5.83
C HIS A 93 10.44 -0.50 7.28
N THR A 94 10.61 -1.75 7.65
CA THR A 94 10.30 -2.23 9.01
C THR A 94 11.53 -2.39 9.90
N VAL A 95 12.74 -2.28 9.33
CA VAL A 95 14.02 -2.54 10.03
C VAL A 95 14.08 -3.97 10.56
N THR A 96 13.47 -4.91 9.83
CA THR A 96 13.51 -6.34 10.14
C THR A 96 14.53 -7.03 9.24
N ALA A 97 14.69 -8.35 9.42
CA ALA A 97 15.46 -9.16 8.49
C ALA A 97 14.88 -9.05 7.07
N ASN A 98 15.76 -8.96 6.08
CA ASN A 98 15.40 -9.17 4.68
C ASN A 98 15.14 -10.66 4.44
N GLN A 99 14.35 -10.99 3.40
CA GLN A 99 14.01 -12.38 3.05
C GLN A 99 13.41 -13.16 4.23
N GLU A 100 12.51 -12.50 4.98
CA GLU A 100 11.80 -13.12 6.10
C GLU A 100 11.11 -14.42 5.67
N PRO A 101 11.51 -15.60 6.20
CA PRO A 101 10.95 -16.88 5.80
C PRO A 101 9.50 -17.08 6.27
N ASP A 102 9.10 -16.44 7.38
CA ASP A 102 7.71 -16.41 7.83
C ASP A 102 7.20 -14.97 8.02
N PRO A 103 6.78 -14.31 6.93
CA PRO A 103 6.21 -12.97 7.00
C PRO A 103 4.95 -12.87 7.85
N ALA A 104 4.17 -13.96 7.98
CA ALA A 104 2.98 -13.95 8.83
C ALA A 104 3.37 -13.93 10.32
N ALA A 105 4.38 -14.71 10.74
CA ALA A 105 4.95 -14.60 12.08
C ALA A 105 5.54 -13.21 12.32
N ARG A 106 6.21 -12.62 11.32
CA ARG A 106 6.73 -11.26 11.43
C ARG A 106 5.62 -10.23 11.62
N MET A 107 4.50 -10.35 10.90
CA MET A 107 3.32 -9.51 11.09
C MET A 107 2.78 -9.61 12.52
N ARG A 108 2.61 -10.82 13.05
CA ARG A 108 2.17 -11.05 14.44
C ARG A 108 3.13 -10.43 15.46
N ALA A 109 4.44 -10.57 15.25
CA ALA A 109 5.45 -9.99 16.13
C ALA A 109 5.42 -8.46 16.13
N MET A 110 5.34 -7.83 14.95
CA MET A 110 5.23 -6.37 14.83
C MET A 110 3.94 -5.85 15.46
N TYR A 111 2.82 -6.54 15.24
CA TYR A 111 1.54 -6.18 15.83
C TYR A 111 1.61 -6.22 17.36
N ALA A 112 2.11 -7.32 17.94
CA ALA A 112 2.29 -7.44 19.39
C ALA A 112 3.25 -6.37 19.94
N PHE A 113 4.34 -6.07 19.25
CA PHE A 113 5.27 -5.01 19.64
C PHE A 113 4.63 -3.62 19.62
N HIS A 114 3.86 -3.28 18.58
CA HIS A 114 3.17 -1.99 18.49
C HIS A 114 2.12 -1.81 19.58
N VAL A 115 1.36 -2.86 19.90
CA VAL A 115 0.33 -2.78 20.95
C VAL A 115 0.96 -2.81 22.34
N ARG A 116 1.73 -3.85 22.65
CA ARG A 116 2.23 -4.11 24.02
C ARG A 116 3.48 -3.29 24.34
N GLY A 117 4.34 -3.07 23.36
CA GLY A 117 5.58 -2.31 23.51
C GLY A 117 5.36 -0.80 23.39
N ASN A 118 4.71 -0.35 22.32
CA ASN A 118 4.53 1.09 22.07
C ASN A 118 3.25 1.68 22.66
N GLY A 119 2.29 0.85 23.08
CA GLY A 119 1.02 1.33 23.60
C GLY A 119 0.02 1.76 22.51
N TRP A 120 0.22 1.40 21.24
CA TRP A 120 -0.69 1.77 20.15
C TRP A 120 -1.93 0.88 20.10
N SER A 121 -3.00 1.37 19.51
CA SER A 121 -4.27 0.64 19.44
C SER A 121 -4.24 -0.56 18.48
N ASP A 122 -3.33 -0.53 17.49
CA ASP A 122 -3.14 -1.59 16.50
C ASP A 122 -1.73 -1.46 15.88
N ILE A 123 -1.38 -2.35 14.94
CA ILE A 123 -0.22 -2.18 14.05
C ILE A 123 -0.27 -0.79 13.38
N GLY A 124 0.89 -0.11 13.32
CA GLY A 124 0.94 1.30 12.92
C GLY A 124 0.77 1.54 11.41
N TYR A 125 1.10 0.56 10.57
CA TYR A 125 1.02 0.66 9.11
C TYR A 125 -0.36 0.23 8.61
N ASN A 126 -0.85 0.86 7.54
CA ASN A 126 -2.09 0.44 6.87
C ASN A 126 -1.89 -0.87 6.11
N PHE A 127 -0.74 -1.00 5.44
CA PHE A 127 -0.35 -2.20 4.71
C PHE A 127 1.10 -2.55 4.96
N VAL A 128 1.42 -3.83 4.88
CA VAL A 128 2.79 -4.34 4.90
C VAL A 128 3.01 -5.19 3.64
N VAL A 129 4.20 -5.11 3.05
CA VAL A 129 4.57 -5.83 1.83
C VAL A 129 5.80 -6.69 2.13
N ASP A 130 5.77 -7.97 1.76
CA ASP A 130 6.96 -8.82 1.85
C ASP A 130 7.81 -8.84 0.58
N GLY A 131 8.99 -9.46 0.66
CA GLY A 131 9.93 -9.56 -0.46
C GLY A 131 9.41 -10.34 -1.67
N SER A 132 8.30 -11.08 -1.53
CA SER A 132 7.64 -11.81 -2.62
C SER A 132 6.44 -11.05 -3.19
N GLY A 133 6.18 -9.82 -2.73
CA GLY A 133 5.09 -8.98 -3.21
C GLY A 133 3.72 -9.32 -2.61
N ARG A 134 3.64 -10.13 -1.54
CA ARG A 134 2.37 -10.31 -0.82
C ARG A 134 2.05 -9.06 -0.02
N ILE A 135 0.81 -8.61 -0.13
CA ILE A 135 0.29 -7.44 0.58
C ILE A 135 -0.51 -7.92 1.78
N TYR A 136 -0.13 -7.50 2.97
CA TYR A 136 -0.81 -7.82 4.21
C TYR A 136 -1.65 -6.64 4.67
N GLU A 137 -2.88 -6.94 5.08
CA GLU A 137 -3.70 -6.01 5.83
C GLU A 137 -2.99 -5.67 7.15
N GLY A 138 -2.69 -4.39 7.37
CA GLY A 138 -2.14 -3.88 8.61
C GLY A 138 -3.24 -3.43 9.55
N ARG A 139 -3.35 -2.11 9.75
CA ARG A 139 -4.30 -1.51 10.67
C ARG A 139 -5.74 -1.79 10.24
N ALA A 140 -6.53 -2.32 11.16
CA ALA A 140 -7.91 -2.70 10.92
C ALA A 140 -8.81 -1.47 10.74
N ALA A 141 -9.52 -1.41 9.61
CA ALA A 141 -10.62 -0.47 9.40
C ALA A 141 -11.94 -0.96 10.05
N GLY A 142 -12.01 -2.22 10.48
CA GLY A 142 -13.25 -2.81 10.97
C GLY A 142 -14.22 -3.16 9.84
N GLY A 143 -15.43 -3.62 10.20
CA GLY A 143 -16.48 -3.93 9.22
C GLY A 143 -16.20 -5.13 8.29
N GLY A 144 -15.19 -5.96 8.60
CA GLY A 144 -14.85 -7.14 7.80
C GLY A 144 -14.17 -6.85 6.46
N ARG A 145 -13.75 -5.61 6.21
CA ARG A 145 -13.05 -5.19 5.00
C ARG A 145 -11.55 -5.14 5.25
N SER A 146 -10.76 -5.63 4.29
CA SER A 146 -9.29 -5.58 4.33
C SER A 146 -8.72 -4.43 3.50
N ASP A 147 -9.56 -3.50 3.07
CA ASP A 147 -9.14 -2.39 2.22
C ASP A 147 -8.64 -1.16 2.98
N GLY A 148 -8.69 -1.17 4.31
CA GLY A 148 -8.24 -0.04 5.11
C GLY A 148 -9.11 1.20 4.93
N GLU A 149 -10.37 1.04 4.50
CA GLU A 149 -11.34 2.13 4.34
C GLU A 149 -12.65 1.81 5.06
N ASP A 150 -13.38 2.86 5.49
CA ASP A 150 -14.74 2.71 5.99
C ASP A 150 -15.76 2.55 4.84
N GLY A 151 -17.05 2.43 5.19
CA GLY A 151 -18.12 2.32 4.20
C GLY A 151 -18.31 3.54 3.30
N SER A 152 -17.70 4.68 3.62
CA SER A 152 -17.76 5.93 2.87
C SER A 152 -16.50 6.21 2.03
N GLY A 153 -15.48 5.35 2.11
CA GLY A 153 -14.22 5.49 1.38
C GLY A 153 -13.18 6.39 2.08
N LEU A 154 -13.35 6.66 3.38
CA LEU A 154 -12.33 7.31 4.19
C LEU A 154 -11.31 6.26 4.65
N GLY A 155 -10.02 6.59 4.62
CA GLY A 155 -8.95 5.68 5.01
C GLY A 155 -8.75 5.64 6.52
N VAL A 156 -8.50 4.44 7.07
CA VAL A 156 -8.17 4.29 8.49
C VAL A 156 -6.86 5.00 8.83
N ILE A 157 -6.86 5.76 9.92
CA ILE A 157 -5.69 6.53 10.35
C ILE A 157 -4.67 5.61 11.03
N GLY A 158 -3.47 5.56 10.46
CA GLY A 158 -2.31 4.82 10.98
C GLY A 158 -1.64 5.45 12.21
N ALA A 159 -0.54 4.82 12.63
CA ALA A 159 0.38 5.32 13.65
C ALA A 159 1.85 5.23 13.18
N HIS A 160 2.09 5.40 11.87
CA HIS A 160 3.37 5.15 11.23
C HIS A 160 4.25 6.38 11.04
N ALA A 161 3.70 7.60 11.04
CA ALA A 161 4.44 8.85 10.86
C ALA A 161 3.83 9.94 11.77
N SER A 162 4.47 10.20 12.91
CA SER A 162 4.00 11.18 13.89
C SER A 162 3.75 12.55 13.24
N GLY A 163 2.59 13.16 13.49
CA GLY A 163 2.16 14.42 12.86
C GLY A 163 1.65 14.29 11.42
N HIS A 164 1.80 13.13 10.78
CA HIS A 164 1.49 12.92 9.36
C HIS A 164 0.56 11.74 9.07
N ASN A 165 0.10 11.01 10.10
CA ASN A 165 -0.81 9.86 9.97
C ASN A 165 -2.13 10.21 9.27
N THR A 166 -2.77 11.31 9.68
CA THR A 166 -4.09 11.71 9.17
C THR A 166 -4.04 11.98 7.66
N GLY A 167 -4.88 11.28 6.91
CA GLY A 167 -4.96 11.38 5.45
C GLY A 167 -3.78 10.76 4.71
N SER A 168 -3.00 9.90 5.36
CA SER A 168 -1.93 9.14 4.74
C SER A 168 -2.17 7.64 4.84
N VAL A 169 -1.73 6.90 3.82
CA VAL A 169 -1.66 5.44 3.84
C VAL A 169 -0.20 5.04 4.04
N GLY A 170 0.11 4.44 5.18
CA GLY A 170 1.43 3.90 5.47
C GLY A 170 1.60 2.50 4.88
N VAL A 171 2.56 2.35 3.97
CA VAL A 171 2.93 1.07 3.36
C VAL A 171 4.35 0.71 3.78
N ALA A 172 4.52 -0.32 4.59
CA ALA A 172 5.84 -0.77 5.03
C ALA A 172 6.32 -1.99 4.25
N ILE A 173 7.58 -1.97 3.80
CA ILE A 173 8.23 -3.13 3.19
C ILE A 173 8.98 -3.89 4.30
N LEU A 174 8.74 -5.20 4.41
CA LEU A 174 9.47 -6.07 5.33
C LEU A 174 10.95 -6.07 4.96
N GLY A 175 11.80 -5.78 5.93
CA GLY A 175 13.24 -5.72 5.73
C GLY A 175 13.90 -4.45 6.22
N THR A 176 15.21 -4.39 5.95
CA THR A 176 16.09 -3.27 6.23
C THR A 176 16.81 -2.88 4.93
N TYR A 177 16.66 -1.60 4.58
CA TYR A 177 17.15 -1.01 3.32
C TYR A 177 17.98 0.24 3.59
N THR A 178 18.59 0.33 4.78
CA THR A 178 19.42 1.47 5.19
C THR A 178 20.64 1.60 4.27
N ASP A 179 21.25 0.46 3.93
CA ASP A 179 22.34 0.40 2.95
C ASP A 179 21.83 0.67 1.53
N ASP A 180 22.63 1.41 0.78
CA ASP A 180 22.42 1.77 -0.61
C ASP A 180 22.22 0.55 -1.52
N ARG A 181 22.96 -0.54 -1.29
CA ARG A 181 22.92 -1.78 -2.07
C ARG A 181 21.76 -2.69 -1.67
N ALA A 182 21.16 -2.46 -0.50
CA ALA A 182 19.99 -3.20 -0.06
C ALA A 182 18.72 -2.56 -0.65
N THR A 183 18.27 -3.08 -1.80
CA THR A 183 17.05 -2.60 -2.47
C THR A 183 15.88 -3.56 -2.27
N PRO A 184 14.63 -3.05 -2.20
CA PRO A 184 13.46 -3.90 -2.28
C PRO A 184 13.44 -4.67 -3.60
N SER A 185 12.89 -5.89 -3.57
CA SER A 185 12.67 -6.70 -4.77
C SER A 185 11.66 -6.03 -5.71
N ASP A 186 11.71 -6.35 -7.01
CA ASP A 186 10.72 -5.83 -7.95
C ASP A 186 9.29 -6.26 -7.58
N ALA A 187 9.12 -7.47 -7.04
CA ALA A 187 7.81 -7.94 -6.57
C ALA A 187 7.26 -7.06 -5.42
N ALA A 188 8.12 -6.65 -4.47
CA ALA A 188 7.74 -5.72 -3.42
C ALA A 188 7.40 -4.33 -3.99
N LEU A 189 8.18 -3.83 -4.96
CA LEU A 189 7.92 -2.55 -5.61
C LEU A 189 6.62 -2.56 -6.42
N ASP A 190 6.30 -3.67 -7.08
CA ASP A 190 5.04 -3.83 -7.82
C ASP A 190 3.84 -3.88 -6.87
N ALA A 191 3.97 -4.50 -5.70
CA ALA A 191 2.96 -4.49 -4.66
C ALA A 191 2.72 -3.08 -4.09
N VAL A 192 3.78 -2.33 -3.79
CA VAL A 192 3.68 -0.92 -3.36
C VAL A 192 3.02 -0.07 -4.46
N THR A 193 3.41 -0.27 -5.71
CA THR A 193 2.81 0.39 -6.89
C THR A 193 1.31 0.08 -7.00
N ALA A 194 0.92 -1.17 -6.78
CA ALA A 194 -0.48 -1.59 -6.82
C ALA A 194 -1.31 -0.93 -5.73
N ILE A 195 -0.80 -0.88 -4.49
CA ILE A 195 -1.45 -0.17 -3.38
C ILE A 195 -1.56 1.32 -3.70
N ALA A 196 -0.48 1.96 -4.14
CA ALA A 196 -0.46 3.38 -4.42
C ALA A 196 -1.44 3.75 -5.54
N ALA A 197 -1.48 2.99 -6.63
CA ALA A 197 -2.43 3.23 -7.72
C ALA A 197 -3.88 3.03 -7.27
N TRP A 198 -4.11 2.01 -6.44
CA TRP A 198 -5.43 1.73 -5.88
C TRP A 198 -5.92 2.82 -4.92
N LYS A 199 -5.03 3.41 -4.12
CA LYS A 199 -5.41 4.45 -3.17
C LYS A 199 -5.46 5.85 -3.77
N LEU A 200 -4.55 6.18 -4.69
CA LEU A 200 -4.45 7.52 -5.27
C LEU A 200 -5.31 7.69 -6.53
N GLY A 201 -5.42 6.66 -7.36
CA GLY A 201 -6.10 6.71 -8.66
C GLY A 201 -7.57 7.14 -8.59
N PRO A 202 -8.42 6.45 -7.82
CA PRO A 202 -9.84 6.82 -7.65
C PRO A 202 -10.06 8.23 -7.07
N ARG A 203 -9.01 8.83 -6.49
CA ARG A 203 -9.03 10.16 -5.86
C ARG A 203 -8.43 11.24 -6.75
N GLY A 204 -8.00 10.89 -7.97
CA GLY A 204 -7.39 11.83 -8.91
C GLY A 204 -6.06 12.42 -8.43
N ILE A 205 -5.38 11.76 -7.48
CA ILE A 205 -4.12 12.24 -6.92
C ILE A 205 -2.99 11.76 -7.82
N ASP A 206 -2.27 12.70 -8.44
CA ASP A 206 -1.08 12.39 -9.22
C ASP A 206 0.04 11.89 -8.28
N PRO A 207 0.52 10.64 -8.42
CA PRO A 207 1.59 10.11 -7.58
C PRO A 207 2.92 10.84 -7.77
N VAL A 208 3.13 11.54 -8.90
CA VAL A 208 4.35 12.32 -9.17
C VAL A 208 4.31 13.69 -8.50
N ALA A 209 3.11 14.19 -8.17
CA ALA A 209 2.96 15.45 -7.46
C ALA A 209 3.66 15.41 -6.09
N ALA A 210 4.24 16.54 -5.70
CA ALA A 210 4.99 16.66 -4.46
C ALA A 210 4.13 16.26 -3.26
N GLY A 211 4.63 15.33 -2.44
CA GLY A 211 3.94 14.86 -1.24
C GLY A 211 2.90 13.75 -1.45
N SER A 212 2.60 13.35 -2.69
CA SER A 212 1.59 12.31 -2.98
C SER A 212 2.07 10.88 -2.69
N LEU A 213 3.29 10.55 -3.12
CA LEU A 213 3.95 9.26 -2.85
C LEU A 213 5.39 9.53 -2.40
N ILE A 214 5.65 9.37 -1.11
CA ILE A 214 6.88 9.82 -0.45
C ILE A 214 7.41 8.76 0.52
N GLY A 215 8.67 8.90 0.94
CA GLY A 215 9.24 8.09 2.01
C GLY A 215 8.99 8.74 3.37
N HIS A 216 9.05 7.94 4.44
CA HIS A 216 8.87 8.45 5.81
C HIS A 216 9.83 9.62 6.15
N ARG A 217 11.10 9.55 5.72
CA ARG A 217 12.08 10.63 5.93
C ARG A 217 11.72 11.97 5.30
N ASP A 218 10.78 11.98 4.34
CA ASP A 218 10.37 13.23 3.67
C ASP A 218 9.43 14.06 4.57
N VAL A 219 8.93 13.49 5.68
CA VAL A 219 8.01 14.16 6.61
C VAL A 219 8.46 14.08 8.08
N VAL A 220 9.30 13.13 8.45
CA VAL A 220 9.80 12.94 9.81
C VAL A 220 11.33 12.78 9.76
N ALA A 221 12.05 13.32 10.75
CA ALA A 221 13.48 13.10 10.87
C ALA A 221 13.78 11.64 11.23
N THR A 222 14.01 10.79 10.23
CA THR A 222 14.27 9.36 10.39
C THR A 222 15.12 8.81 9.24
N GLY A 223 15.80 7.67 9.45
CA GLY A 223 16.43 6.91 8.38
C GLY A 223 15.44 6.14 7.50
N CYS A 224 14.19 5.98 7.89
CA CYS A 224 13.17 5.24 7.13
C CYS A 224 12.79 5.97 5.82
N PRO A 225 12.59 5.29 4.66
CA PRO A 225 12.54 3.84 4.43
C PRO A 225 13.91 3.20 4.14
N GLY A 226 15.01 3.85 4.51
CA GLY A 226 16.36 3.46 4.13
C GLY A 226 16.74 3.96 2.74
N ASN A 227 18.04 4.10 2.47
CA ASN A 227 18.51 4.70 1.22
C ASN A 227 18.18 3.85 -0.01
N GLY A 228 18.35 2.53 0.09
CA GLY A 228 18.07 1.61 -1.01
C GLY A 228 16.60 1.62 -1.42
N CYS A 229 15.67 1.78 -0.47
CA CYS A 229 14.25 1.95 -0.79
C CYS A 229 13.93 3.39 -1.25
N HIS A 230 14.46 4.41 -0.59
CA HIS A 230 14.14 5.82 -0.89
C HIS A 230 14.55 6.20 -2.32
N ARG A 231 15.69 5.69 -2.81
CA ARG A 231 16.12 5.90 -4.20
C ARG A 231 15.18 5.31 -5.26
N ARG A 232 14.32 4.37 -4.90
CA ARG A 232 13.31 3.80 -5.82
C ARG A 232 12.02 4.63 -5.87
N LEU A 233 11.86 5.68 -5.05
CA LEU A 233 10.64 6.50 -5.05
C LEU A 233 10.34 7.15 -6.41
N PRO A 234 11.29 7.74 -7.16
CA PRO A 234 11.00 8.28 -8.48
C PRO A 234 10.41 7.23 -9.43
N GLU A 235 10.96 6.03 -9.42
CA GLU A 235 10.45 4.91 -10.22
C GLU A 235 9.07 4.43 -9.75
N LEU A 236 8.84 4.31 -8.44
CA LEU A 236 7.53 3.95 -7.89
C LEU A 236 6.45 4.94 -8.33
N ARG A 237 6.76 6.25 -8.34
CA ARG A 237 5.84 7.29 -8.82
C ARG A 237 5.48 7.08 -10.28
N GLU A 238 6.48 6.81 -11.12
CA GLU A 238 6.26 6.57 -12.54
C GLU A 238 5.45 5.29 -12.81
N ARG A 239 5.84 4.17 -12.19
CA ARG A 239 5.10 2.90 -12.27
C ARG A 239 3.65 3.09 -11.81
N THR A 240 3.43 3.87 -10.75
CA THR A 240 2.10 4.15 -10.21
C THR A 240 1.27 4.98 -11.19
N ARG A 241 1.86 6.04 -11.76
CA ARG A 241 1.21 6.89 -12.76
C ARG A 241 0.81 6.08 -13.99
N ALA A 242 1.72 5.26 -14.51
CA ALA A 242 1.46 4.37 -15.63
C ALA A 242 0.33 3.38 -15.32
N ARG A 243 0.29 2.83 -14.10
CA ARG A 243 -0.78 1.92 -13.65
C ARG A 243 -2.13 2.63 -13.51
N ILE A 244 -2.16 3.88 -13.07
CA ILE A 244 -3.38 4.69 -13.02
C ILE A 244 -3.88 5.00 -14.44
N ALA A 245 -2.97 5.30 -15.39
CA ALA A 245 -3.34 5.65 -16.77
C ALA A 245 -3.66 4.45 -17.67
N GLY A 246 -3.20 3.25 -17.32
CA GLY A 246 -3.34 2.05 -18.15
C GLY A 246 -4.78 1.56 -18.28
N PRO A 247 -5.14 0.91 -19.42
CA PRO A 247 -6.48 0.35 -19.61
C PRO A 247 -6.75 -0.79 -18.62
N VAL A 248 -7.86 -0.72 -17.89
CA VAL A 248 -8.36 -1.81 -17.05
C VAL A 248 -8.71 -2.99 -17.98
N SER A 249 -8.03 -4.13 -17.82
CA SER A 249 -8.44 -5.34 -18.53
C SER A 249 -9.86 -5.72 -18.11
N PRO A 250 -10.84 -5.81 -19.03
CA PRO A 250 -12.17 -6.28 -18.67
C PRO A 250 -12.08 -7.72 -18.14
N PRO A 251 -12.96 -8.11 -17.19
CA PRO A 251 -12.99 -9.48 -16.69
C PRO A 251 -13.14 -10.45 -17.86
N PRO A 252 -12.48 -11.63 -17.83
CA PRO A 252 -12.58 -12.59 -18.92
C PRO A 252 -14.05 -12.91 -19.16
N ARG A 253 -14.55 -12.57 -20.36
CA ARG A 253 -15.92 -12.89 -20.75
C ARG A 253 -16.09 -14.39 -20.57
N ARG A 254 -16.96 -14.81 -19.64
CA ARG A 254 -17.38 -16.22 -19.52
C ARG A 254 -17.73 -16.68 -20.92
N ARG A 255 -16.94 -17.59 -21.50
CA ARG A 255 -17.32 -18.28 -22.73
C ARG A 255 -18.68 -18.90 -22.44
N ARG A 256 -19.76 -18.34 -23.02
CA ARG A 256 -21.03 -19.05 -23.07
C ARG A 256 -20.71 -20.39 -23.70
N ARG A 257 -20.82 -21.48 -22.93
CA ARG A 257 -20.86 -22.83 -23.48
C ARG A 257 -21.95 -22.79 -24.55
N ARG A 258 -21.57 -22.85 -25.83
CA ARG A 258 -22.53 -23.11 -26.90
C ARG A 258 -23.15 -24.46 -26.55
N GLY A 259 -24.42 -24.44 -26.16
CA GLY A 259 -25.21 -25.64 -25.97
C GLY A 259 -25.15 -26.45 -27.26
N ARG A 260 -24.71 -27.70 -27.14
CA ARG A 260 -24.79 -28.67 -28.22
C ARG A 260 -26.28 -28.95 -28.40
N ALA A 261 -26.84 -28.52 -29.54
CA ALA A 261 -28.21 -28.81 -29.93
C ALA A 261 -28.43 -30.33 -29.95
N GLY A 262 -29.63 -30.72 -29.53
CA GLY A 262 -30.02 -32.09 -29.21
C GLY A 262 -29.86 -33.08 -30.36
N GLY A 263 -29.36 -34.27 -30.00
CA GLY A 263 -29.51 -35.48 -30.79
C GLY A 263 -30.87 -36.12 -30.48
N GLU A 264 -31.64 -36.30 -31.54
CA GLU A 264 -32.93 -36.97 -31.62
C GLU A 264 -32.83 -38.47 -31.25
N PRO A 265 -33.76 -39.05 -30.47
CA PRO A 265 -33.78 -40.48 -30.23
C PRO A 265 -34.54 -41.23 -31.34
N ALA A 266 -33.81 -42.06 -32.09
CA ALA A 266 -34.38 -43.00 -33.04
C ALA A 266 -35.25 -44.05 -32.31
N ARG A 267 -36.57 -44.00 -32.54
CA ARG A 267 -37.50 -45.08 -32.16
C ARG A 267 -37.58 -46.07 -33.32
N HIS A 268 -37.02 -47.26 -33.12
CA HIS A 268 -37.20 -48.40 -34.01
C HIS A 268 -38.54 -49.08 -33.68
N GLY A 269 -39.48 -49.07 -34.63
CA GLY A 269 -40.71 -49.86 -34.57
C GLY A 269 -40.53 -51.17 -35.33
N GLY A 270 -40.98 -52.29 -34.78
CA GLY A 270 -40.89 -53.60 -35.45
C GLY A 270 -41.35 -54.81 -34.65
N ARG A 271 -42.65 -54.87 -34.35
CA ARG A 271 -43.53 -56.01 -34.04
C ARG A 271 -42.97 -57.46 -33.96
N ALA A 272 -43.19 -58.06 -32.78
CA ALA A 272 -43.97 -59.28 -32.46
C ALA A 272 -43.94 -60.55 -33.34
N ALA A 273 -43.60 -61.69 -32.72
CA ALA A 273 -44.37 -62.96 -32.64
C ALA A 273 -43.56 -64.01 -31.84
N LEU A 274 -44.09 -64.57 -30.73
CA LEU A 274 -44.64 -65.94 -30.61
C LEU A 274 -43.54 -67.03 -30.73
N THR A 275 -43.28 -67.98 -29.82
CA THR A 275 -44.15 -68.96 -29.14
C THR A 275 -43.26 -69.89 -28.28
N LYS A 276 -43.81 -70.44 -27.17
CA LYS A 276 -43.57 -71.80 -26.57
C LYS A 276 -42.11 -72.18 -26.20
N ARG A 277 -41.78 -72.73 -25.04
CA ARG A 277 -42.45 -73.53 -23.99
C ARG A 277 -41.62 -73.36 -22.71
#